data_AF-A0A6I7Q411-F1
#
_entry.id   AF-A0A6I7Q411-F1
#
_cell.length_a   1.000
_cell.length_b   1.000
_cell.length_c   1.000
_cell.angle_alpha   90.00
_cell.angle_beta   90.00
_cell.angle_gamma   90.00
#
_symmetry.space_group_name_H-M   'P 1'
#
loop_
_entity.id
_entity.type
_entity.pdbx_description
1 polymer ?
#
loop_
_entity_poly.entity_id
_entity_poly.type
_entity_poly.pdbx_seq_one_letter_code
_entity_poly.pdbx_strand_id
1 'polypeptide(L)'
;MRRHKSYDEQLADELKDKSFAREYFLGLIEGEDGLDIEDALIHTIRRMGVKEFSEVSGIHEKSISRMINGRVSPTRETLDQYLAPFGLKTKVILEEVA
;
A
#
# COMPACT_ATOMS: atom_id res chain seq x y z
N MET A 1 -20.71 -2.93 -21.35
CA MET A 1 -20.05 -2.98 -20.02
C MET A 1 -18.57 -3.29 -20.23
N ARG A 2 -17.73 -2.27 -20.46
CA ARG A 2 -16.28 -2.40 -20.79
C ARG A 2 -15.38 -1.42 -20.01
N ARG A 3 -15.96 -0.57 -19.15
CA ARG A 3 -15.25 0.52 -18.46
C ARG A 3 -14.35 0.07 -17.32
N HIS A 4 -14.68 -1.03 -16.63
CA HIS A 4 -13.98 -1.43 -15.41
C HIS A 4 -12.55 -1.91 -15.67
N LYS A 5 -12.32 -2.67 -16.76
CA LYS A 5 -10.98 -3.16 -17.12
C LYS A 5 -10.02 -2.02 -17.42
N SER A 6 -10.49 -1.03 -18.19
CA SER A 6 -9.70 0.17 -18.51
C SER A 6 -9.36 0.98 -17.26
N TYR A 7 -10.28 1.09 -16.30
CA TYR A 7 -10.04 1.85 -15.08
C TYR A 7 -9.00 1.19 -14.18
N ASP A 8 -9.10 -0.13 -13.95
CA ASP A 8 -8.11 -0.87 -13.16
C ASP A 8 -6.72 -0.85 -13.82
N GLU A 9 -6.66 -1.00 -15.15
CA GLU A 9 -5.40 -0.95 -15.90
C GLU A 9 -4.77 0.45 -15.88
N GLN A 10 -5.58 1.51 -15.98
CA GLN A 10 -5.09 2.90 -15.87
C GLN A 10 -4.60 3.19 -14.45
N LEU A 11 -5.37 2.80 -13.43
CA LEU A 11 -4.99 3.00 -12.03
C LEU A 11 -3.69 2.27 -11.69
N ALA A 12 -3.52 1.02 -12.15
CA ALA A 12 -2.29 0.26 -11.96
C ALA A 12 -1.08 0.96 -12.59
N ASP A 13 -1.26 1.62 -13.73
CA ASP A 13 -0.19 2.38 -14.39
C ASP A 13 0.15 3.67 -13.64
N GLU A 14 -0.86 4.43 -13.19
CA GLU A 14 -0.67 5.64 -12.39
C GLU A 14 0.02 5.33 -11.05
N LEU A 15 -0.31 4.19 -10.43
CA LEU A 15 0.32 3.70 -9.20
C LEU A 15 1.81 3.38 -9.34
N LYS A 16 2.36 3.28 -10.56
CA LYS A 16 3.83 3.15 -10.74
C LYS A 16 4.55 4.45 -10.40
N ASP A 17 3.87 5.60 -10.49
CA ASP A 17 4.41 6.86 -10.00
C ASP A 17 4.38 6.88 -8.47
N LYS A 18 5.55 7.11 -7.86
CA LYS A 18 5.70 7.08 -6.40
C LYS A 18 4.89 8.15 -5.69
N SER A 19 4.71 9.32 -6.32
CA SER A 19 3.98 10.44 -5.74
C SER A 19 2.49 10.13 -5.77
N PHE A 20 1.99 9.66 -6.92
CA PHE A 20 0.62 9.22 -7.06
C PHE A 20 0.28 8.07 -6.10
N ALA A 21 1.13 7.04 -6.02
CA ALA A 21 0.92 5.93 -5.10
C ALA A 21 0.91 6.35 -3.62
N ARG A 22 1.74 7.34 -3.27
CA ARG A 22 1.73 7.95 -1.93
C ARG A 22 0.40 8.66 -1.65
N GLU A 23 -0.04 9.53 -2.56
CA GLU A 23 -1.31 10.26 -2.39
C GLU A 23 -2.51 9.30 -2.34
N TYR A 24 -2.51 8.29 -3.21
CA TYR A 24 -3.51 7.22 -3.20
C TYR A 24 -3.55 6.48 -1.85
N PHE A 25 -2.39 6.07 -1.35
CA PHE A 25 -2.28 5.38 -0.06
C PHE A 25 -2.76 6.26 1.11
N LEU A 26 -2.38 7.53 1.15
CA LEU A 26 -2.82 8.46 2.20
C LEU A 26 -4.34 8.70 2.12
N GLY A 27 -4.88 8.85 0.90
CA GLY A 27 -6.32 8.98 0.69
C GLY A 27 -7.14 7.77 1.15
N LEU A 28 -6.56 6.56 1.10
CA LEU A 28 -7.21 5.36 1.67
C LEU A 28 -7.30 5.39 3.20
N ILE A 29 -6.36 6.07 3.88
CA ILE A 29 -6.33 6.16 5.35
C ILE A 29 -7.19 7.34 5.83
N GLU A 30 -7.16 8.46 5.13
CA GLU A 30 -7.83 9.71 5.55
C GLU A 30 -9.32 9.77 5.17
N GLY A 31 -9.85 8.79 4.43
CA GLY A 31 -11.26 8.75 4.02
C GLY A 31 -12.25 8.57 5.18
N GLU A 32 -13.55 8.80 4.90
CA GLU A 32 -14.63 8.65 5.90
C GLU A 32 -14.73 7.21 6.47
N ASP A 33 -14.37 6.20 5.67
CA ASP A 33 -14.17 4.79 6.06
C ASP A 33 -12.68 4.42 5.97
N GLY A 34 -11.81 5.30 6.47
CA GLY A 34 -10.36 5.17 6.39
C GLY A 34 -9.87 3.80 6.80
N LEU A 35 -9.06 3.19 5.93
CA LEU A 35 -8.46 1.89 6.18
C LEU A 35 -7.30 2.02 7.17
N ASP A 36 -7.11 0.98 7.99
CA ASP A 36 -5.86 0.81 8.73
C ASP A 36 -4.66 0.79 7.77
N ILE A 37 -3.50 1.23 8.26
CA ILE A 37 -2.26 1.32 7.47
C ILE A 37 -1.95 0.00 6.76
N GLU A 38 -2.18 -1.14 7.42
CA GLU A 38 -2.00 -2.48 6.86
C GLU A 38 -2.95 -2.75 5.70
N ASP A 39 -4.24 -2.49 5.87
CA ASP A 39 -5.26 -2.72 4.84
C ASP A 39 -5.10 -1.76 3.66
N ALA A 40 -4.78 -0.49 3.91
CA ALA A 40 -4.45 0.48 2.88
C ALA A 40 -3.24 0.03 2.05
N LEU A 41 -2.22 -0.54 2.70
CA LEU A 41 -1.01 -1.02 2.04
C LEU A 41 -1.33 -2.24 1.17
N ILE A 42 -2.07 -3.20 1.71
CA ILE A 42 -2.52 -4.39 0.97
C ILE A 42 -3.38 -3.98 -0.23
N HIS A 43 -4.30 -3.03 -0.04
CA HIS A 43 -5.15 -2.53 -1.11
C HIS A 43 -4.34 -1.87 -2.22
N THR A 44 -3.39 -1.00 -1.85
CA THR A 44 -2.51 -0.30 -2.80
C THR A 44 -1.67 -1.30 -3.60
N ILE A 45 -1.04 -2.29 -2.95
CA ILE A 45 -0.21 -3.28 -3.65
C ILE A 45 -1.05 -4.18 -4.56
N ARG A 46 -2.28 -4.55 -4.16
CA ARG A 46 -3.18 -5.33 -5.00
C ARG A 46 -3.62 -4.57 -6.26
N ARG A 47 -3.78 -3.25 -6.17
CA ARG A 47 -4.13 -2.39 -7.31
C ARG A 47 -2.93 -2.11 -8.21
N MET A 48 -1.75 -1.93 -7.64
CA MET A 48 -0.50 -1.72 -8.39
C MET A 48 -0.02 -3.00 -9.08
N GLY A 49 -0.15 -4.15 -8.41
CA GLY A 49 0.44 -5.41 -8.81
C GLY A 49 1.64 -5.79 -7.93
N VAL A 50 1.71 -7.08 -7.56
CA VAL A 50 2.79 -7.62 -6.70
C VAL A 50 4.15 -7.51 -7.37
N LYS A 51 4.20 -7.76 -8.69
CA LYS A 51 5.42 -7.70 -9.48
C LYS A 51 5.92 -6.25 -9.59
N GLU A 52 5.04 -5.35 -9.95
CA GLU A 52 5.32 -3.92 -10.10
C GLU A 52 5.81 -3.33 -8.77
N PHE A 53 5.15 -3.67 -7.66
CA PHE A 53 5.60 -3.26 -6.34
C PHE A 53 6.95 -3.89 -5.96
N SER A 54 7.21 -5.14 -6.34
CA SER A 54 8.52 -5.79 -6.17
C SER A 54 9.63 -5.05 -6.92
N GLU A 55 9.36 -4.57 -8.13
CA GLU A 55 10.31 -3.81 -8.94
C GLU A 55 10.58 -2.42 -8.35
N VAL A 56 9.55 -1.73 -7.85
CA VAL A 56 9.68 -0.39 -7.25
C VAL A 56 10.34 -0.42 -5.87
N SER A 57 10.04 -1.44 -5.07
CA SER A 57 10.51 -1.57 -3.68
C SER A 57 11.81 -2.36 -3.52
N GLY A 58 12.15 -3.21 -4.49
CA GLY A 58 13.23 -4.19 -4.37
C GLY A 58 12.91 -5.35 -3.42
N ILE A 59 11.70 -5.42 -2.86
CA ILE A 59 11.27 -6.50 -1.98
C ILE A 59 10.85 -7.70 -2.84
N HIS A 60 11.31 -8.89 -2.50
CA HIS A 60 10.99 -10.09 -3.28
C HIS A 60 9.47 -10.40 -3.32
N GLU A 61 8.94 -10.71 -4.50
CA GLU A 61 7.50 -11.00 -4.73
C GLU A 61 6.89 -12.01 -3.74
N LYS A 62 7.65 -13.05 -3.36
CA LYS A 62 7.20 -14.04 -2.35
C LYS A 62 6.96 -13.41 -0.96
N SER A 63 7.78 -12.45 -0.56
CA SER A 63 7.63 -11.75 0.72
C SER A 63 6.39 -10.85 0.68
N ILE A 64 6.21 -10.13 -0.43
CA ILE A 64 5.03 -9.28 -0.66
C ILE A 64 3.75 -10.14 -0.67
N SER A 65 3.77 -11.26 -1.38
CA SER A 65 2.65 -12.20 -1.44
C SER A 65 2.33 -12.80 -0.07
N ARG A 66 3.36 -13.08 0.74
CA ARG A 66 3.17 -13.52 2.13
C ARG A 66 2.58 -12.41 3.00
N MET A 67 2.96 -11.16 2.80
CA MET A 67 2.38 -10.03 3.51
C MET A 67 0.89 -9.88 3.18
N ILE A 68 0.55 -9.88 1.88
CA ILE A 68 -0.82 -9.71 1.38
C ILE A 68 -1.78 -10.85 1.77
N ASN A 69 -1.26 -12.08 1.87
CA ASN A 69 -2.06 -13.27 2.19
C ASN A 69 -1.83 -13.76 3.63
N GLY A 70 -0.95 -13.10 4.36
CA GLY A 70 -0.53 -13.48 5.70
C GLY A 70 -1.64 -13.22 6.70
N ARG A 71 -1.73 -14.09 7.70
CA ARG A 71 -2.66 -13.93 8.83
C ARG A 71 -2.04 -13.23 10.05
N VAL A 72 -0.82 -12.70 9.90
CA VAL A 72 -0.05 -12.10 10.99
C VAL A 72 0.33 -10.69 10.59
N SER A 73 -0.03 -9.72 11.43
CA SER A 73 0.31 -8.32 11.23
C SER A 73 1.83 -8.14 11.13
N PRO A 74 2.32 -7.41 10.11
CA PRO A 74 3.74 -7.14 9.95
C PRO A 74 4.27 -6.29 11.11
N THR A 75 5.53 -6.50 11.46
CA THR A 75 6.19 -5.65 12.47
C THR A 75 6.30 -4.22 11.96
N ARG A 76 6.46 -3.25 12.86
CA ARG A 76 6.70 -1.85 12.49
C ARG A 76 7.87 -1.69 11.51
N GLU A 77 8.97 -2.41 11.76
CA GLU A 77 10.13 -2.42 10.86
C GLU A 77 9.75 -2.92 9.45
N THR A 78 8.92 -3.96 9.37
CA THR A 78 8.41 -4.47 8.09
C THR A 78 7.50 -3.44 7.42
N LEU A 79 6.60 -2.78 8.16
CA LEU A 79 5.76 -1.72 7.61
C LEU A 79 6.60 -0.57 7.05
N ASP A 80 7.60 -0.10 7.80
CA ASP A 80 8.53 0.95 7.34
C ASP A 80 9.27 0.54 6.07
N GLN A 81 9.69 -0.73 5.93
CA GLN A 81 10.30 -1.23 4.69
C GLN A 81 9.35 -1.17 3.50
N TYR A 82 8.07 -1.47 3.68
CA TYR A 82 7.07 -1.45 2.61
C TYR A 82 6.56 -0.03 2.30
N LEU A 83 6.69 0.90 3.23
CA LEU A 83 6.34 2.32 3.07
C LEU A 83 7.48 3.17 2.50
N ALA A 84 8.73 2.74 2.68
CA ALA A 84 9.91 3.40 2.14
C ALA A 84 9.87 3.69 0.62
N PRO A 85 9.34 2.82 -0.26
CA PRO A 85 9.21 3.09 -1.70
C PRO A 85 8.31 4.30 -2.00
N PHE A 86 7.34 4.57 -1.14
CA PHE A 86 6.44 5.73 -1.20
C PHE A 86 7.02 6.98 -0.50
N GLY A 87 8.23 6.88 0.05
CA GLY A 87 8.84 7.94 0.85
C GLY A 87 8.12 8.17 2.19
N LEU A 88 7.39 7.17 2.67
CA LEU A 88 6.63 7.22 3.92
C LEU A 88 7.36 6.43 5.03
N LYS A 89 7.11 6.82 6.28
CA LYS A 89 7.57 6.11 7.48
C LYS A 89 6.50 6.16 8.55
N THR A 90 6.42 5.13 9.38
CA THR A 90 5.47 5.10 10.48
C THR A 90 5.95 6.00 11.62
N LYS A 91 5.08 6.90 12.09
CA LYS A 91 5.32 7.70 13.30
C LYS A 91 4.35 7.23 14.37
N VAL A 92 4.87 6.71 15.48
CA VAL A 92 4.06 6.42 16.65
C VAL A 92 3.70 7.75 17.32
N ILE A 93 2.40 8.01 17.45
CA ILE A 93 1.84 9.15 18.17
C ILE A 93 1.09 8.55 19.36
N LEU A 94 1.24 9.15 20.54
CA LEU A 94 0.49 8.78 21.73
C LEU A 94 -0.74 9.66 21.79
N GLU A 95 -1.91 9.04 21.92
CA GLU A 95 -3.17 9.73 22.14
C GLU A 95 -3.65 9.49 23.57
N GLU A 96 -4.14 10.54 24.22
CA GLU A 96 -4.71 10.45 25.56
C GLU A 96 -6.09 9.78 25.47
N VAL A 97 -6.26 8.66 26.16
CA VAL A 97 -7.57 8.01 26.29
C VAL A 97 -8.32 8.75 27.40
N ALA A 98 -9.34 9.51 27.01
CA ALA A 98 -10.26 10.20 27.92
C ALA A 98 -11.25 9.24 28.61
#